data_AF-A0A7S2YK80-F1
#
_entry.id   AF-A0A7S2YK80-F1
#
_cell.length_a   1.000
_cell.length_b   1.000
_cell.length_c   1.000
_cell.angle_alpha   90.00
_cell.angle_beta   90.00
_cell.angle_gamma   90.00
#
_symmetry.space_group_name_H-M   'P 1'
#
loop_
_entity.id
_entity.type
_entity.pdbx_description
1 polymer ?
#
loop_
_entity_poly.entity_id
_entity_poly.type
_entity_poly.pdbx_seq_one_letter_code
_entity_poly.pdbx_strand_id
1 'polypeptide(L)'
;ILWGGGGHPKIGCLISSDILVQMEGTELANITGNADLGVVTQSPPQPLAAPEFSGPLPKPYFQSKPYFQLAPPDMDQVKHVLSNPDEPNSLKPQPLTLVGRINGIRRMAKRLVFVDLAPPGYKGTGTKVDSFDLAWRSVLDGEPMSIQLIAGKTFCKNRGDEEGALAMKQLKVGQLILVEGKTNVGNRESLGHWVDKRSLDIV
;
A
#
# COMPACT_ATOMS: atom_id res chain seq x y z
N ILE A 1 -11.05 -18.16 0.85
CA ILE A 1 -10.21 -18.64 -0.27
C ILE A 1 -9.82 -17.40 -1.05
N LEU A 2 -8.54 -17.01 -1.05
CA LEU A 2 -8.05 -15.80 -1.73
C LEU A 2 -7.67 -16.14 -3.17
N TRP A 3 -8.31 -15.44 -4.10
CA TRP A 3 -8.22 -15.61 -5.53
C TRP A 3 -7.58 -14.33 -6.10
N GLY A 4 -6.26 -14.33 -6.32
CA GLY A 4 -5.57 -13.13 -6.83
C GLY A 4 -4.05 -13.25 -6.80
N GLY A 5 -3.44 -13.32 -7.98
CA GLY A 5 -1.99 -13.44 -8.16
C GLY A 5 -1.31 -12.08 -8.01
N GLY A 6 -0.64 -11.87 -6.87
CA GLY A 6 0.20 -10.72 -6.66
C GLY A 6 1.48 -10.80 -7.48
N GLY A 7 1.51 -10.12 -8.64
CA GLY A 7 2.65 -9.41 -9.25
C GLY A 7 4.01 -10.11 -9.42
N HIS A 8 4.15 -11.40 -9.14
CA HIS A 8 5.40 -12.13 -9.28
C HIS A 8 5.35 -12.96 -10.56
N PRO A 9 6.31 -12.85 -11.50
CA PRO A 9 6.24 -13.52 -12.80
C PRO A 9 6.27 -15.05 -12.72
N LYS A 10 6.58 -15.62 -11.54
CA LYS A 10 6.51 -17.07 -11.27
C LYS A 10 5.31 -17.50 -10.40
N ILE A 11 4.53 -16.56 -9.87
CA ILE A 11 3.31 -16.85 -9.11
C ILE A 11 2.16 -16.42 -10.01
N GLY A 12 1.75 -17.34 -10.88
CA GLY A 12 0.57 -17.13 -11.72
C GLY A 12 -0.68 -17.06 -10.87
N CYS A 13 -1.65 -16.25 -11.30
CA CYS A 13 -3.00 -16.42 -10.80
C CYS A 13 -3.48 -17.82 -11.25
N LEU A 14 -3.97 -18.63 -10.31
CA LEU A 14 -4.53 -19.95 -10.63
C LEU A 14 -5.89 -19.87 -11.33
N ILE A 15 -6.44 -18.66 -11.48
CA ILE A 15 -7.70 -18.40 -12.16
C ILE A 15 -7.41 -17.59 -13.42
N SER A 16 -8.09 -17.93 -14.52
CA SER A 16 -8.05 -17.09 -15.71
C SER A 16 -8.71 -15.73 -15.43
N SER A 17 -8.22 -14.67 -16.08
CA SER A 17 -8.80 -13.33 -16.00
C SER A 17 -10.31 -13.34 -16.23
N ASP A 18 -10.78 -14.16 -17.17
CA ASP A 18 -12.18 -14.24 -17.59
C ASP A 18 -13.09 -14.76 -16.46
N ILE A 19 -12.60 -15.72 -15.67
CA ILE A 19 -13.34 -16.24 -14.51
C ILE A 19 -13.33 -15.19 -13.39
N LEU A 20 -12.20 -14.52 -13.17
CA LEU A 20 -12.05 -13.52 -12.10
C LEU A 20 -13.02 -12.35 -12.28
N VAL A 21 -13.20 -11.87 -13.51
CA VAL A 21 -14.16 -10.80 -13.86
C VAL A 21 -15.63 -11.22 -13.64
N GLN A 22 -15.93 -12.51 -13.69
CA GLN A 22 -17.28 -13.04 -13.48
C GLN A 22 -17.60 -13.31 -12.01
N MET A 23 -16.63 -13.18 -11.11
CA MET A 23 -16.84 -13.43 -9.69
C MET A 23 -17.59 -12.27 -9.03
N GLU A 24 -18.59 -12.59 -8.23
CA GLU A 24 -19.35 -11.63 -7.42
C GLU A 24 -18.40 -10.81 -6.52
N GLY A 25 -18.51 -9.48 -6.59
CA GLY A 25 -17.63 -8.54 -5.88
C GLY A 25 -16.35 -8.14 -6.63
N THR A 26 -16.17 -8.56 -7.89
CA THR A 26 -15.05 -8.10 -8.73
C THR A 26 -15.50 -6.96 -9.64
N GLU A 27 -14.75 -5.86 -9.64
CA GLU A 27 -14.98 -4.73 -10.54
C GLU A 27 -13.76 -4.52 -11.46
N LEU A 28 -14.03 -4.33 -12.76
CA LEU A 28 -13.01 -3.95 -13.73
C LEU A 28 -12.74 -2.44 -13.62
N ALA A 29 -11.57 -2.06 -13.13
CA ALA A 29 -11.10 -0.69 -13.19
C ALA A 29 -10.39 -0.45 -14.52
N ASN A 30 -10.98 0.36 -15.41
CA ASN A 30 -10.29 0.88 -16.59
C ASN A 30 -9.29 1.95 -16.15
N ILE A 31 -7.99 1.67 -16.30
CA ILE A 31 -6.96 2.69 -16.14
C ILE A 31 -6.93 3.51 -17.44
N THR A 32 -7.80 4.51 -17.56
CA THR A 32 -7.64 5.54 -18.57
C THR A 32 -6.41 6.37 -18.21
N GLY A 33 -5.28 6.04 -18.82
CA GLY A 33 -4.13 6.94 -18.87
C GLY A 33 -4.57 8.21 -19.59
N ASN A 34 -4.77 9.28 -18.84
CA ASN A 34 -5.22 10.55 -19.37
C ASN A 34 -4.07 11.18 -20.16
N ALA A 35 -4.07 10.97 -21.47
CA ALA A 35 -3.44 11.86 -22.44
C ALA A 35 -4.59 12.55 -23.18
N ASP A 36 -4.58 13.88 -23.08
CA ASP A 36 -5.46 14.87 -23.70
C ASP A 36 -6.39 14.44 -24.84
N LEU A 37 -7.62 15.00 -24.83
CA LEU A 37 -8.44 15.54 -25.95
C LEU A 37 -9.92 15.57 -25.47
N GLY A 38 -10.72 16.62 -25.59
CA GLY A 38 -10.89 17.49 -26.76
C GLY A 38 -12.04 16.97 -27.65
N VAL A 39 -13.30 17.21 -27.27
CA VAL A 39 -14.48 17.56 -28.12
C VAL A 39 -14.92 16.62 -29.29
N VAL A 40 -16.19 16.14 -29.18
CA VAL A 40 -17.25 15.92 -30.22
C VAL A 40 -17.29 14.62 -31.08
N THR A 41 -18.27 13.77 -30.72
CA THR A 41 -19.43 13.28 -31.52
C THR A 41 -19.28 12.41 -32.79
N GLN A 42 -19.94 11.23 -32.71
CA GLN A 42 -20.73 10.45 -33.71
C GLN A 42 -20.14 9.28 -34.55
N SER A 43 -20.83 8.13 -34.37
CA SER A 43 -21.12 6.95 -35.22
C SER A 43 -20.11 5.76 -35.38
N PRO A 44 -20.59 4.49 -35.34
CA PRO A 44 -19.84 3.24 -35.61
C PRO A 44 -20.10 2.71 -37.06
N PRO A 45 -19.62 1.52 -37.50
CA PRO A 45 -18.40 0.73 -37.24
C PRO A 45 -17.66 0.27 -38.54
N GLN A 46 -16.40 -0.20 -38.47
CA GLN A 46 -15.86 -1.21 -39.41
C GLN A 46 -14.62 -1.91 -38.83
N PRO A 47 -14.47 -3.25 -38.95
CA PRO A 47 -13.32 -3.97 -38.42
C PRO A 47 -12.17 -3.93 -39.43
N LEU A 48 -11.21 -3.02 -39.23
CA LEU A 48 -9.93 -3.06 -39.93
C LEU A 48 -8.96 -3.98 -39.16
N ALA A 49 -8.39 -4.94 -39.91
CA ALA A 49 -7.38 -5.86 -39.44
C ALA A 49 -6.26 -5.12 -38.68
N ALA A 50 -5.88 -5.67 -37.52
CA ALA A 50 -4.84 -5.10 -36.68
C ALA A 50 -3.50 -5.10 -37.43
N PRO A 51 -2.78 -3.97 -37.52
CA PRO A 51 -1.44 -3.96 -38.07
C PRO A 51 -0.50 -4.66 -37.09
N GLU A 52 0.28 -5.62 -37.59
CA GLU A 52 1.39 -6.23 -36.85
C GLU A 52 2.43 -5.14 -36.55
N PHE A 53 2.47 -4.70 -35.29
CA PHE A 53 3.41 -3.70 -34.82
C PHE A 53 4.75 -4.37 -34.55
N SER A 54 5.65 -4.40 -35.54
CA SER A 54 7.03 -4.90 -35.41
C SER A 54 8.02 -3.85 -34.88
N GLY A 55 7.55 -2.95 -34.02
CA GLY A 55 8.39 -1.94 -33.35
C GLY A 55 8.87 -2.43 -31.98
N PRO A 56 10.05 -2.01 -31.49
CA PRO A 56 10.44 -2.27 -30.11
C PRO A 56 9.37 -1.67 -29.19
N LEU A 57 8.77 -2.52 -28.34
CA LEU A 57 7.81 -2.11 -27.32
C LEU A 57 8.36 -0.88 -26.59
N PRO A 58 7.64 0.26 -26.57
CA PRO A 58 8.06 1.41 -25.79
C PRO A 58 8.23 0.94 -24.34
N LYS A 59 9.46 1.03 -23.84
CA LYS A 59 9.74 0.78 -22.42
C LYS A 59 8.79 1.68 -21.64
N PRO A 60 7.96 1.15 -20.72
CA PRO A 60 7.09 1.99 -19.90
C PRO A 60 7.98 2.79 -18.93
N TYR A 61 8.46 3.93 -19.39
CA TYR A 61 9.21 4.93 -18.62
C TYR A 61 8.24 5.85 -17.88
N PHE A 62 7.40 5.26 -17.04
CA PHE A 62 6.78 5.95 -15.91
C PHE A 62 6.59 4.90 -14.82
N GLN A 63 7.61 4.72 -13.97
CA GLN A 63 7.40 4.04 -12.69
C GLN A 63 6.58 4.98 -11.80
N SER A 64 5.29 5.15 -12.12
CA SER A 64 4.35 5.80 -11.20
C SER A 64 4.35 4.96 -9.94
N LYS A 65 4.87 5.52 -8.83
CA LYS A 65 4.76 4.89 -7.51
C LYS A 65 3.31 4.45 -7.30
N PRO A 66 3.06 3.20 -6.90
CA PRO A 66 1.70 2.68 -6.81
C PRO A 66 0.94 3.35 -5.67
N TYR A 67 -0.37 3.43 -5.85
CA TYR A 67 -1.26 3.99 -4.86
C TYR A 67 -1.41 3.07 -3.66
N PHE A 68 -1.46 3.65 -2.47
CA PHE A 68 -1.91 2.97 -1.28
C PHE A 68 -3.43 3.00 -1.21
N GLN A 69 -4.04 1.86 -0.89
CA GLN A 69 -5.49 1.66 -0.99
C GLN A 69 -6.32 2.48 0.00
N LEU A 70 -5.72 2.92 1.11
CA LEU A 70 -6.38 3.81 2.06
C LEU A 70 -5.88 5.23 1.87
N ALA A 71 -6.84 6.14 1.74
CA ALA A 71 -6.53 7.55 1.86
C ALA A 71 -6.08 7.85 3.30
N PRO A 72 -5.10 8.72 3.47
CA PRO A 72 -4.80 9.26 4.78
C PRO A 72 -5.99 10.05 5.34
N PRO A 73 -6.04 10.26 6.68
CA PRO A 73 -7.03 11.13 7.28
C PRO A 73 -6.90 12.59 6.78
N ASP A 74 -8.01 13.31 6.80
CA ASP A 74 -8.07 14.72 6.44
C ASP A 74 -7.13 15.57 7.31
N MET A 75 -6.35 16.46 6.68
CA MET A 75 -5.30 17.22 7.37
C MET A 75 -5.84 18.22 8.38
N ASP A 76 -6.99 18.84 8.11
CA ASP A 76 -7.59 19.80 9.03
C ASP A 76 -8.16 19.08 10.25
N GLN A 77 -8.78 17.92 10.04
CA GLN A 77 -9.22 17.05 11.12
C GLN A 77 -8.05 16.57 11.99
N VAL A 78 -6.94 16.14 11.38
CA VAL A 78 -5.74 15.69 12.12
C VAL A 78 -5.15 16.83 12.94
N LYS A 79 -4.99 18.02 12.36
CA LYS A 79 -4.49 19.21 13.07
C LYS A 79 -5.38 19.55 14.26
N HIS A 80 -6.70 19.50 14.09
CA HIS A 80 -7.65 19.73 15.17
C HIS A 80 -7.46 18.75 16.34
N VAL A 81 -7.33 17.45 16.06
CA VAL A 81 -7.12 16.42 17.09
C VAL A 81 -5.78 16.59 17.81
N LEU A 82 -4.75 17.08 17.11
CA LEU A 82 -3.43 17.35 17.69
C LEU A 82 -3.41 18.63 18.54
N SER A 83 -4.13 19.67 18.12
CA SER A 83 -4.23 20.94 18.85
C SER A 83 -5.11 20.86 20.10
N ASN A 84 -6.06 19.92 20.14
CA ASN A 84 -7.01 19.76 21.25
C ASN A 84 -6.85 18.37 21.92
N PRO A 85 -5.79 18.16 22.75
CA PRO A 85 -5.49 16.86 23.32
C PRO A 85 -6.52 16.37 24.37
N ASP A 86 -7.24 17.29 24.99
CA ASP A 86 -8.27 16.99 26.01
C ASP A 86 -9.58 16.50 25.38
N GLU A 87 -9.78 16.75 24.09
CA GLU A 87 -10.98 16.31 23.38
C GLU A 87 -10.87 14.84 22.95
N PRO A 88 -12.01 14.11 22.88
CA PRO A 88 -12.05 12.78 22.30
C PRO A 88 -11.56 12.80 20.84
N ASN A 89 -10.68 11.86 20.50
CA ASN A 89 -10.19 11.72 19.13
C ASN A 89 -11.33 11.27 18.21
N SER A 90 -11.68 12.11 17.23
CA SER A 90 -12.77 11.85 16.27
C SER A 90 -12.38 10.89 15.14
N LEU A 91 -11.09 10.62 14.96
CA LEU A 91 -10.59 9.70 13.93
C LEU A 91 -10.77 8.25 14.36
N LYS A 92 -11.39 7.46 13.47
CA LYS A 92 -11.65 6.04 13.72
C LYS A 92 -10.59 5.18 13.03
N PRO A 93 -9.97 4.21 13.74
CA PRO A 93 -9.09 3.22 13.11
C PRO A 93 -9.80 2.49 11.98
N GLN A 94 -9.22 2.51 10.79
CA GLN A 94 -9.73 1.79 9.64
C GLN A 94 -9.01 0.44 9.51
N PRO A 95 -9.74 -0.69 9.49
CA PRO A 95 -9.13 -2.00 9.25
C PRO A 95 -8.65 -2.08 7.79
N LEU A 96 -7.55 -2.80 7.58
CA LEU A 96 -7.05 -3.08 6.24
C LEU A 96 -6.30 -4.40 6.16
N THR A 97 -6.29 -4.93 4.95
CA THR A 97 -5.44 -6.04 4.53
C THR A 97 -4.59 -5.58 3.37
N LEU A 98 -3.27 -5.72 3.46
CA LEU A 98 -2.35 -5.32 2.39
C LEU A 98 -1.22 -6.32 2.22
N VAL A 99 -0.67 -6.39 1.01
CA VAL A 99 0.60 -7.09 0.74
C VAL A 99 1.69 -6.06 0.55
N GLY A 100 2.76 -6.17 1.32
CA GLY A 100 3.87 -5.23 1.29
C GLY A 100 5.21 -5.95 1.28
N ARG A 101 6.22 -5.31 0.70
CA ARG A 101 7.61 -5.72 0.84
C ARG A 101 8.24 -4.96 1.99
N ILE A 102 8.92 -5.67 2.88
CA ILE A 102 9.69 -5.05 3.96
C ILE A 102 10.87 -4.30 3.34
N ASN A 103 10.89 -2.98 3.50
CA ASN A 103 11.94 -2.10 3.02
C ASN A 103 12.91 -1.71 4.14
N GLY A 104 12.41 -1.59 5.37
CA GLY A 104 13.21 -1.27 6.55
C GLY A 104 12.69 -1.99 7.79
N ILE A 105 13.57 -2.32 8.72
CA ILE A 105 13.21 -2.87 10.03
C ILE A 105 13.98 -2.13 11.12
N ARG A 106 13.25 -1.50 12.04
CA ARG A 106 13.79 -0.89 13.26
C ARG A 106 13.29 -1.68 14.48
N ARG A 107 14.22 -2.30 15.20
CA ARG A 107 13.93 -3.08 16.41
C ARG A 107 14.15 -2.19 17.62
N MET A 108 13.06 -1.80 18.28
CA MET A 108 13.11 -0.88 19.43
C MET A 108 13.20 -1.65 20.75
N ALA A 109 12.58 -2.83 20.84
CA ALA A 109 12.66 -3.72 21.99
C ALA A 109 12.44 -5.18 21.58
N LYS A 110 12.61 -6.13 22.52
CA LYS A 110 12.34 -7.57 22.28
C LYS A 110 10.93 -7.80 21.68
N ARG A 111 9.95 -7.00 22.12
CA ARG A 111 8.53 -7.13 21.74
C ARG A 111 7.98 -5.87 21.06
N LEU A 112 8.83 -5.13 20.36
CA LEU A 112 8.42 -3.94 19.60
C LEU A 112 9.32 -3.74 18.38
N VAL A 113 8.72 -3.80 17.19
CA VAL A 113 9.38 -3.59 15.90
C VAL A 113 8.56 -2.66 15.02
N PHE A 114 9.28 -1.80 14.31
CA PHE A 114 8.76 -0.90 13.30
C PHE A 114 9.28 -1.36 11.94
N VAL A 115 8.39 -1.49 10.98
CA VAL A 115 8.66 -2.07 9.67
C VAL A 115 8.20 -1.09 8.60
N ASP A 116 9.13 -0.58 7.80
CA ASP A 116 8.79 0.27 6.67
C ASP A 116 8.35 -0.63 5.51
N LEU A 117 7.14 -0.42 5.02
CA LEU A 117 6.55 -1.22 3.95
C LEU A 117 6.60 -0.46 2.64
N ALA A 118 7.11 -1.14 1.62
CA ALA A 118 7.07 -0.70 0.24
C ALA A 118 6.09 -1.56 -0.57
N PRO A 119 5.71 -1.12 -1.78
CA PRO A 119 4.88 -1.92 -2.66
C PRO A 119 5.49 -3.30 -2.99
N PRO A 120 4.69 -4.34 -3.29
CA PRO A 120 5.20 -5.69 -3.55
C PRO A 120 6.28 -5.77 -4.64
N GLY A 121 6.12 -4.95 -5.69
CA GLY A 121 7.04 -4.84 -6.81
C GLY A 121 8.23 -3.91 -6.58
N TYR A 122 8.29 -3.21 -5.45
CA TYR A 122 9.37 -2.27 -5.14
C TYR A 122 10.69 -3.02 -4.98
N LYS A 123 11.71 -2.57 -5.71
CA LYS A 123 13.07 -3.09 -5.65
C LYS A 123 13.96 -2.02 -5.05
N GLY A 124 13.99 -1.95 -3.73
CA GLY A 124 14.91 -1.07 -3.00
C GLY A 124 16.37 -1.48 -3.21
N THR A 125 17.29 -0.61 -2.79
CA THR A 125 18.73 -0.90 -2.80
C THR A 125 19.15 -1.85 -1.66
N GLY A 126 18.26 -2.12 -0.71
CA GLY A 126 18.52 -2.89 0.51
C GLY A 126 19.38 -2.11 1.53
N THR A 127 19.53 -0.80 1.34
CA THR A 127 20.39 0.04 2.19
C THR A 127 19.56 0.86 3.18
N LYS A 128 20.19 1.37 4.25
CA LYS A 128 19.53 2.27 5.22
C LYS A 128 18.95 3.54 4.58
N VAL A 129 19.42 3.91 3.39
CA VAL A 129 18.93 5.08 2.64
C VAL A 129 17.50 4.84 2.14
N ASP A 130 17.10 3.59 1.90
CA ASP A 130 15.76 3.25 1.43
C ASP A 130 14.69 3.46 2.50
N SER A 131 15.06 3.54 3.79
CA SER A 131 14.10 3.71 4.90
C SER A 131 13.40 5.07 4.91
N PHE A 132 13.87 6.02 4.08
CA PHE A 132 13.24 7.32 3.86
C PHE A 132 12.50 7.40 2.52
N ASP A 133 12.46 6.32 1.72
CA ASP A 133 11.73 6.37 0.47
C ASP A 133 10.22 6.31 0.74
N LEU A 134 9.54 7.36 0.28
CA LEU A 134 8.09 7.47 0.25
C LEU A 134 7.56 6.62 -0.92
N ALA A 135 7.73 5.31 -0.84
CA ALA A 135 7.54 4.37 -1.96
C ALA A 135 6.08 4.25 -2.44
N TRP A 136 5.13 4.80 -1.69
CA TRP A 136 3.70 4.80 -2.01
C TRP A 136 3.24 6.18 -2.45
N ARG A 137 2.11 6.23 -3.16
CA ARG A 137 1.33 7.46 -3.36
C ARG A 137 0.01 7.37 -2.63
N SER A 138 -0.43 8.49 -2.06
CA SER A 138 -1.77 8.64 -1.54
C SER A 138 -2.78 8.66 -2.69
N VAL A 139 -3.89 7.92 -2.54
CA VAL A 139 -4.97 7.90 -3.54
C VAL A 139 -5.76 9.20 -3.59
N LEU A 140 -5.71 10.02 -2.54
CA LEU A 140 -6.49 11.25 -2.42
C LEU A 140 -5.86 12.41 -3.19
N ASP A 141 -4.58 12.66 -2.97
CA ASP A 141 -3.85 13.81 -3.49
C ASP A 141 -2.69 13.43 -4.43
N GLY A 142 -2.43 12.12 -4.63
CA GLY A 142 -1.38 11.65 -5.54
C GLY A 142 0.04 11.83 -5.01
N GLU A 143 0.19 12.37 -3.81
CA GLU A 143 1.47 12.74 -3.23
C GLU A 143 2.21 11.53 -2.62
N PRO A 144 3.55 11.54 -2.58
CA PRO A 144 4.33 10.48 -1.98
C PRO A 144 4.06 10.33 -0.48
N MET A 145 3.99 9.08 -0.02
CA MET A 145 3.81 8.73 1.39
C MET A 145 4.61 7.47 1.77
N SER A 146 4.86 7.29 3.06
CA SER A 146 5.41 6.05 3.61
C SER A 146 4.36 5.29 4.42
N ILE A 147 4.49 3.97 4.43
CA ILE A 147 3.65 3.09 5.22
C ILE A 147 4.53 2.38 6.25
N GLN A 148 4.15 2.47 7.52
CA GLN A 148 4.90 1.88 8.61
C GLN A 148 4.03 0.90 9.38
N LEU A 149 4.46 -0.34 9.49
CA LEU A 149 3.84 -1.35 10.34
C LEU A 149 4.52 -1.36 11.71
N ILE A 150 3.73 -1.30 12.77
CA ILE A 150 4.16 -1.35 14.16
C ILE A 150 3.64 -2.64 14.77
N ALA A 151 4.53 -3.61 14.98
CA ALA A 151 4.20 -4.85 15.69
C ALA A 151 4.77 -4.80 17.11
N GLY A 152 3.89 -4.93 18.10
CA GLY A 152 4.22 -4.72 19.50
C GLY A 152 3.69 -5.81 20.44
N LYS A 153 3.48 -5.43 21.71
CA LYS A 153 2.94 -6.31 22.75
C LYS A 153 1.59 -6.93 22.37
N THR A 154 0.71 -6.18 21.70
CA THR A 154 -0.62 -6.67 21.28
C THR A 154 -0.49 -7.81 20.27
N PHE A 155 0.41 -7.68 19.29
CA PHE A 155 0.73 -8.75 18.34
C PHE A 155 1.25 -10.00 19.04
N CYS A 156 2.19 -9.84 19.98
CA CYS A 156 2.69 -10.93 20.82
C CYS A 156 1.56 -11.65 21.57
N LYS A 157 0.68 -10.90 22.23
CA LYS A 157 -0.42 -11.49 23.01
C LYS A 157 -1.37 -12.30 22.14
N ASN A 158 -1.73 -11.79 20.96
CA ASN A 158 -2.66 -12.45 20.05
C ASN A 158 -2.11 -13.74 19.44
N ARG A 159 -0.78 -13.81 19.27
CA ARG A 159 -0.09 -14.97 18.67
C ARG A 159 0.52 -15.93 19.69
N GLY A 160 0.49 -15.57 20.98
CA GLY A 160 1.30 -16.21 22.02
C GLY A 160 2.63 -15.47 22.19
N ASP A 161 2.92 -15.06 23.43
CA ASP A 161 3.94 -14.06 23.75
C ASP A 161 5.33 -14.36 23.15
N GLU A 162 5.82 -15.60 23.31
CA GLU A 162 7.11 -16.02 22.79
C GLU A 162 7.06 -16.37 21.28
N GLU A 163 5.95 -16.90 20.78
CA GLU A 163 5.78 -17.15 19.34
C GLU A 163 5.77 -15.83 18.55
N GLY A 164 5.01 -14.84 19.01
CA GLY A 164 4.98 -13.51 18.39
C GLY A 164 6.34 -12.81 18.45
N ALA A 165 7.07 -12.94 19.56
CA ALA A 165 8.44 -12.43 19.66
C ALA A 165 9.39 -13.12 18.66
N LEU A 166 9.27 -14.44 18.50
CA LEU A 166 10.04 -15.21 17.53
C LEU A 166 9.69 -14.81 16.08
N ALA A 167 8.40 -14.67 15.77
CA ALA A 167 7.93 -14.23 14.46
C ALA A 167 8.49 -12.84 14.09
N MET A 168 8.46 -11.87 15.02
CA MET A 168 9.08 -10.56 14.82
C MET A 168 10.60 -10.65 14.62
N LYS A 169 11.28 -11.58 15.31
CA LYS A 169 12.72 -11.81 15.13
C LYS A 169 13.05 -12.35 13.74
N GLN A 170 12.16 -13.11 13.13
CA GLN A 170 12.36 -13.72 11.80
C GLN A 170 12.14 -12.78 10.63
N LEU A 171 11.56 -11.59 10.85
CA LEU A 171 11.37 -10.58 9.79
C LEU A 171 12.70 -10.18 9.15
N LYS A 172 12.72 -10.11 7.81
CA LYS A 172 13.88 -9.73 7.00
C LYS A 172 13.53 -8.65 5.97
N VAL A 173 14.47 -7.73 5.73
CA VAL A 173 14.36 -6.78 4.61
C VAL A 173 14.27 -7.54 3.29
N GLY A 174 13.42 -7.06 2.38
CA GLY A 174 13.11 -7.69 1.10
C GLY A 174 12.00 -8.75 1.17
N GLN A 175 11.59 -9.19 2.36
CA GLN A 175 10.52 -10.18 2.55
C GLN A 175 9.16 -9.61 2.14
N LEU A 176 8.35 -10.40 1.43
CA LEU A 176 6.94 -10.10 1.21
C LEU A 176 6.12 -10.58 2.39
N ILE A 177 5.22 -9.74 2.89
CA ILE A 177 4.32 -10.06 3.98
C ILE A 177 2.88 -9.68 3.63
N LEU A 178 1.94 -10.49 4.11
CA LEU A 178 0.52 -10.15 4.20
C LEU A 178 0.31 -9.53 5.58
N VAL A 179 -0.26 -8.32 5.61
CA VAL A 179 -0.56 -7.59 6.83
C VAL A 179 -2.08 -7.47 6.94
N GLU A 180 -2.60 -7.92 8.07
CA GLU A 180 -3.96 -7.64 8.52
C GLU A 180 -3.82 -6.76 9.77
N GLY A 181 -4.36 -5.55 9.72
CA GLY A 181 -4.17 -4.56 10.77
C GLY A 181 -5.15 -3.41 10.66
N LYS A 182 -4.85 -2.31 11.35
CA LYS A 182 -5.65 -1.08 11.27
C LYS A 182 -4.77 0.16 11.37
N THR A 183 -5.26 1.28 10.83
CA THR A 183 -4.56 2.56 10.94
C THR A 183 -4.45 2.99 12.41
N ASN A 184 -3.27 3.46 12.84
CA ASN A 184 -3.01 3.86 14.23
C ASN A 184 -3.45 5.30 14.55
N VAL A 185 -4.58 5.75 13.99
CA VAL A 185 -5.09 7.12 14.16
C VAL A 185 -5.52 7.45 15.59
N GLY A 186 -5.71 6.44 16.45
CA GLY A 186 -5.97 6.63 17.88
C GLY A 186 -4.76 7.13 18.66
N ASN A 187 -3.55 6.95 18.14
CA ASN A 187 -2.31 7.41 18.75
C ASN A 187 -1.92 8.78 18.17
N ARG A 188 -1.81 9.80 19.04
CA ARG A 188 -1.48 11.17 18.61
C ARG A 188 -0.07 11.32 18.05
N GLU A 189 0.90 10.54 18.50
CA GLU A 189 2.25 10.55 17.90
C GLU A 189 2.23 10.02 16.46
N SER A 190 1.46 8.95 16.21
CA SER A 190 1.24 8.44 14.85
C SER A 190 0.52 9.45 13.95
N LEU A 191 -0.42 10.23 14.50
CA LEU A 191 -1.04 11.35 13.79
C LEU A 191 -0.02 12.47 13.49
N GLY A 192 0.88 12.78 14.42
CA GLY A 192 1.96 13.73 14.19
C GLY A 192 2.90 13.28 13.06
N HIS A 193 3.24 11.99 13.01
CA HIS A 193 4.02 11.43 11.90
C HIS A 193 3.34 11.57 10.53
N TRP A 194 2.01 11.50 10.49
CA TRP A 194 1.27 11.75 9.26
C TRP A 194 1.48 13.20 8.80
N VAL A 195 1.32 14.17 9.70
CA VAL A 195 1.47 15.59 9.39
C VAL A 195 2.90 15.95 8.99
N ASP A 196 3.89 15.50 9.78
CA ASP A 196 5.27 15.95 9.63
C ASP A 196 6.05 15.19 8.56
N LYS A 197 5.73 13.90 8.38
CA LYS A 197 6.53 12.96 7.57
C LYS A 197 5.75 12.27 6.47
N ARG A 198 4.44 12.53 6.35
CA ARG A 198 3.52 11.79 5.46
C ARG A 198 3.64 10.27 5.63
N SER A 199 3.77 9.84 6.88
CA SER A 199 3.85 8.42 7.24
C SER A 199 2.53 7.95 7.84
N LEU A 200 1.94 6.92 7.25
CA LEU A 200 0.77 6.26 7.80
C LEU A 200 1.20 5.03 8.60
N ASP A 201 0.89 5.05 9.90
CA ASP A 201 1.22 3.97 10.82
C ASP A 201 0.07 2.95 10.90
N ILE A 202 0.43 1.66 10.85
CA ILE A 202 -0.47 0.51 10.93
C ILE A 202 -0.09 -0.33 12.15
N VAL A 203 -1.08 -0.81 12.91
CA VAL A 203 -0.93 -1.65 14.11
C VAL A 203 -1.73 -2.94 14.04
#